data_AF-A0A1G9IXM0-F1
#
_entry.id   AF-A0A1G9IXM0-F1
#
_cell.length_a   1.000
_cell.length_b   1.000
_cell.length_c   1.000
_cell.angle_alpha   90.00
_cell.angle_beta   90.00
_cell.angle_gamma   90.00
#
_symmetry.space_group_name_H-M   'P 1'
#
loop_
_entity.id
_entity.type
_entity.pdbx_description
1 polymer ?
#
loop_
_entity_poly.entity_id
_entity_poly.type
_entity_poly.pdbx_seq_one_letter_code
_entity_poly.pdbx_strand_id
1 'polypeptide(L)'
;MARPKVPTINWKKELRVLDSYINCSGGVVLVRTTKDSPSSAFCKAIRSIMENELWDKQWVTVQIDGDNSSTHYFSDMLDQLEITLNLESKTDDTSVNVSVGNDISADGNVEINDISINIDARNNNYRGRIERIVNYVKHDAGKKRLAVILFNTDSEDTNKNELNKFKNFLWDNGLSNLTHEGVLLIGFSHRCSDTSRWLPDPDIVIDLPSSYDHESEINAKEDIANFLLSHGWAKTKEEAAGKAMGIVASHPYPKDLHANFAGILARFSAWQ
;
A
#
# COMPACT_ATOMS: atom_id res chain seq x y z
N MET A 1 -28.94 5.77 26.24
CA MET A 1 -28.31 5.30 24.97
C MET A 1 -26.81 5.26 25.20
N ALA A 2 -26.20 4.07 25.14
CA ALA A 2 -24.75 3.95 25.23
C ALA A 2 -24.13 4.56 23.96
N ARG A 3 -23.21 5.50 24.11
CA ARG A 3 -22.44 6.03 22.97
C ARG A 3 -21.68 4.85 22.36
N PRO A 4 -21.69 4.67 21.02
CA PRO A 4 -20.90 3.63 20.38
C PRO A 4 -19.43 3.81 20.76
N LYS A 5 -18.78 2.73 21.22
CA LYS A 5 -17.35 2.71 21.51
C LYS A 5 -16.61 3.01 20.21
N VAL A 6 -15.83 4.08 20.18
CA VAL A 6 -14.98 4.44 19.04
C VAL A 6 -13.91 3.35 18.91
N PRO A 7 -13.78 2.65 17.77
CA PRO A 7 -12.72 1.66 17.57
C PRO A 7 -11.35 2.33 17.75
N THR A 8 -10.37 1.62 18.32
CA THR A 8 -9.12 2.22 18.81
C THR A 8 -7.87 1.43 18.41
N ILE A 9 -6.73 2.10 18.14
CA ILE A 9 -5.54 1.51 17.50
C ILE A 9 -4.72 0.76 18.55
N ASN A 10 -4.53 -0.55 18.43
CA ASN A 10 -3.52 -1.31 19.17
C ASN A 10 -2.58 -1.99 18.17
N TRP A 11 -1.50 -1.32 17.77
CA TRP A 11 -0.61 -1.80 16.70
C TRP A 11 -0.09 -3.21 16.91
N LYS A 12 0.17 -3.63 18.15
CA LYS A 12 0.55 -5.02 18.46
C LYS A 12 -0.57 -5.98 18.07
N LYS A 13 -1.82 -5.63 18.38
CA LYS A 13 -2.99 -6.40 17.98
C LYS A 13 -3.21 -6.37 16.46
N GLU A 14 -3.14 -5.21 15.82
CA GLU A 14 -3.38 -5.11 14.36
C GLU A 14 -2.25 -5.71 13.52
N LEU A 15 -1.00 -5.59 13.95
CA LEU A 15 0.14 -6.26 13.29
C LEU A 15 0.13 -7.77 13.57
N ARG A 16 -0.22 -8.22 14.79
CA ARG A 16 -0.40 -9.66 15.07
C ARG A 16 -1.47 -10.31 14.21
N VAL A 17 -2.49 -9.56 13.82
CA VAL A 17 -3.49 -10.04 12.86
C VAL A 17 -2.84 -10.33 11.50
N LEU A 18 -1.87 -9.52 11.08
CA LEU A 18 -1.10 -9.74 9.86
C LEU A 18 -0.09 -10.86 9.97
N ASP A 19 0.33 -11.28 11.18
CA ASP A 19 1.36 -12.32 11.36
C ASP A 19 1.01 -13.61 10.62
N SER A 20 -0.26 -14.03 10.63
CA SER A 20 -0.68 -15.25 9.91
C SER A 20 -0.52 -15.13 8.39
N TYR A 21 -0.71 -13.91 7.86
CA TYR A 21 -0.58 -13.61 6.44
C TYR A 21 0.88 -13.35 6.02
N ILE A 22 1.67 -12.75 6.91
CA ILE A 22 3.08 -12.47 6.67
C ILE A 22 3.92 -13.74 6.82
N ASN A 23 3.58 -14.63 7.76
CA ASN A 23 4.34 -15.87 8.04
C ASN A 23 3.94 -17.07 7.18
N CYS A 24 2.63 -17.33 7.04
CA CYS A 24 2.16 -18.66 6.61
C CYS A 24 1.40 -18.67 5.28
N SER A 25 0.71 -17.60 4.88
CA SER A 25 -0.15 -17.62 3.69
C SER A 25 -0.34 -16.22 3.10
N GLY A 26 -0.23 -16.07 1.78
CA GLY A 26 -0.73 -14.88 1.12
C GLY A 26 -2.25 -14.75 1.22
N GLY A 27 -2.84 -13.73 0.61
CA GLY A 27 -4.27 -13.45 0.72
C GLY A 27 -4.64 -12.01 0.40
N VAL A 28 -5.80 -11.56 0.88
CA VAL A 28 -6.31 -10.21 0.73
C VAL A 28 -6.62 -9.61 2.10
N VAL A 29 -5.97 -8.51 2.42
CA VAL A 29 -6.16 -7.72 3.64
C VAL A 29 -6.78 -6.38 3.25
N LEU A 30 -7.90 -6.03 3.87
CA LEU A 30 -8.46 -4.69 3.80
C LEU A 30 -8.15 -3.91 5.07
N VAL A 31 -7.47 -2.79 4.95
CA VAL A 31 -7.27 -1.81 6.02
C VAL A 31 -8.30 -0.69 5.82
N ARG A 32 -9.34 -0.68 6.66
CA ARG A 32 -10.32 0.40 6.72
C ARG A 32 -9.74 1.53 7.55
N THR A 33 -9.81 2.73 7.02
CA THR A 33 -9.20 3.94 7.57
C THR A 33 -10.25 5.04 7.63
N THR A 34 -9.92 6.10 8.33
CA THR A 34 -10.63 7.39 8.32
C THR A 34 -9.68 8.45 7.78
N LYS A 35 -10.19 9.66 7.52
CA LYS A 35 -9.36 10.79 7.06
C LYS A 35 -8.20 11.11 8.02
N ASP A 36 -8.37 10.82 9.30
CA ASP A 36 -7.38 11.11 10.35
C ASP A 36 -6.58 9.89 10.80
N SER A 37 -6.77 8.74 10.15
CA SER A 37 -6.03 7.53 10.47
C SER A 37 -4.55 7.66 10.07
N PRO A 38 -3.62 7.04 10.81
CA PRO A 38 -2.20 7.02 10.49
C PRO A 38 -1.86 6.13 9.27
N SER A 39 -2.64 6.16 8.18
CA SER A 39 -2.57 5.18 7.08
C SER A 39 -1.18 5.08 6.45
N SER A 40 -0.53 6.22 6.19
CA SER A 40 0.82 6.25 5.61
C SER A 40 1.87 5.68 6.57
N ALA A 41 1.75 5.98 7.86
CA ALA A 41 2.63 5.43 8.90
C ALA A 41 2.42 3.92 9.05
N PHE A 42 1.17 3.44 9.00
CA PHE A 42 0.82 2.02 9.05
C PHE A 42 1.36 1.25 7.84
N CYS A 43 1.18 1.79 6.64
CA CYS A 43 1.77 1.23 5.43
C CYS A 43 3.31 1.13 5.52
N LYS A 44 3.99 2.20 5.95
CA LYS A 44 5.46 2.21 6.13
C LYS A 44 5.94 1.17 7.13
N ALA A 45 5.22 1.01 8.24
CA ALA A 45 5.53 0.02 9.26
C ALA A 45 5.40 -1.41 8.73
N ILE A 46 4.29 -1.72 8.03
CA ILE A 46 4.10 -3.03 7.38
C ILE A 46 5.25 -3.33 6.42
N ARG A 47 5.57 -2.37 5.54
CA ARG A 47 6.68 -2.52 4.59
C ARG A 47 8.01 -2.72 5.30
N SER A 48 8.28 -1.95 6.35
CA SER A 48 9.53 -2.09 7.11
C SER A 48 9.64 -3.47 7.76
N ILE A 49 8.56 -4.02 8.32
CA ILE A 49 8.53 -5.38 8.88
C ILE A 49 8.82 -6.41 7.77
N MET A 50 8.11 -6.33 6.65
CA MET A 50 8.29 -7.24 5.52
C MET A 50 9.73 -7.21 4.96
N GLU A 51 10.30 -6.02 4.81
CA GLU A 51 11.60 -5.83 4.13
C GLU A 51 12.82 -6.04 5.05
N ASN A 52 12.71 -5.83 6.36
CA ASN A 52 13.86 -5.80 7.27
C ASN A 52 13.93 -6.98 8.26
N GLU A 53 12.83 -7.69 8.49
CA GLU A 53 12.82 -8.84 9.41
C GLU A 53 13.37 -10.12 8.72
N LEU A 54 13.74 -11.09 9.55
CA LEU A 54 14.24 -12.39 9.08
C LEU A 54 13.06 -13.32 8.79
N TRP A 55 12.77 -13.48 7.51
CA TRP A 55 11.75 -14.41 7.01
C TRP A 55 12.40 -15.62 6.34
N ASP A 56 11.66 -16.73 6.25
CA ASP A 56 12.03 -17.91 5.45
C ASP A 56 12.17 -17.60 3.96
N LYS A 57 11.42 -16.59 3.47
CA LYS A 57 11.45 -16.08 2.09
C LYS A 57 11.48 -14.56 2.10
N GLN A 58 12.26 -13.97 1.18
CA GLN A 58 12.35 -12.52 1.07
C GLN A 58 11.04 -11.91 0.56
N TRP A 59 10.56 -10.84 1.19
CA TRP A 59 9.45 -10.06 0.67
C TRP A 59 9.89 -9.07 -0.40
N VAL A 60 9.10 -8.98 -1.45
CA VAL A 60 9.13 -7.92 -2.45
C VAL A 60 7.83 -7.14 -2.29
N THR A 61 7.91 -5.82 -2.05
CA THR A 61 6.73 -4.97 -1.87
C THR A 61 6.56 -4.01 -3.04
N VAL A 62 5.34 -3.92 -3.56
CA VAL A 62 4.94 -2.96 -4.60
C VAL A 62 3.85 -2.09 -4.02
N GLN A 63 4.02 -0.77 -4.08
CA GLN A 63 2.99 0.18 -3.66
C GLN A 63 2.39 0.87 -4.87
N ILE A 64 1.07 0.73 -5.02
CA ILE A 64 0.24 1.43 -6.00
C ILE A 64 -0.53 2.49 -5.21
N ASP A 65 -0.29 3.76 -5.52
CA ASP A 65 -0.89 4.88 -4.81
C ASP A 65 -1.85 5.62 -5.75
N GLY A 66 -3.13 5.72 -5.37
CA GLY A 66 -4.16 6.38 -6.17
C GLY A 66 -3.87 7.86 -6.45
N ASP A 67 -3.12 8.51 -5.55
CA ASP A 67 -2.75 9.93 -5.65
C ASP A 67 -1.45 10.15 -6.44
N ASN A 68 -0.71 9.08 -6.73
CA ASN A 68 0.54 9.16 -7.47
C ASN A 68 0.29 8.95 -8.97
N SER A 69 0.67 9.94 -9.78
CA SER A 69 0.53 9.90 -11.24
C SER A 69 1.24 8.72 -11.88
N SER A 70 2.30 8.19 -11.25
CA SER A 70 3.07 7.04 -11.76
C SER A 70 2.40 5.68 -11.50
N THR A 71 1.25 5.66 -10.82
CA THR A 71 0.46 4.45 -10.51
C THR A 71 -1.03 4.64 -10.78
N HIS A 72 -1.39 5.71 -11.49
CA HIS A 72 -2.77 6.12 -11.69
C HIS A 72 -3.50 5.29 -12.75
N TYR A 73 -2.80 4.89 -13.82
CA TYR A 73 -3.35 4.04 -14.87
C TYR A 73 -2.93 2.58 -14.70
N PHE A 74 -3.74 1.64 -15.19
CA PHE A 74 -3.43 0.22 -15.09
C PHE A 74 -2.11 -0.16 -15.78
N SER A 75 -1.76 0.51 -16.90
CA SER A 75 -0.45 0.36 -17.54
C SER A 75 0.70 0.65 -16.59
N ASP A 76 0.58 1.70 -15.79
CA ASP A 76 1.64 2.20 -14.93
C ASP A 76 1.76 1.32 -13.67
N MET A 77 0.63 0.79 -13.19
CA MET A 77 0.62 -0.25 -12.16
C MET A 77 1.40 -1.49 -12.61
N LEU A 78 1.23 -1.91 -13.88
CA LEU A 78 2.00 -3.01 -14.45
C LEU A 78 3.48 -2.64 -14.62
N ASP A 79 3.80 -1.40 -15.01
CA ASP A 79 5.18 -0.91 -15.11
C ASP A 79 5.87 -0.99 -13.74
N GLN A 80 5.22 -0.54 -12.66
CA GLN A 80 5.76 -0.63 -11.29
C GLN A 80 6.00 -2.08 -10.85
N LEU A 81 5.09 -2.99 -11.17
CA LEU A 81 5.26 -4.42 -10.89
C LEU A 81 6.47 -4.98 -11.64
N GLU A 82 6.61 -4.69 -12.92
CA GLU A 82 7.71 -5.19 -13.74
C GLU A 82 9.06 -4.64 -13.27
N ILE A 83 9.14 -3.35 -12.95
CA ILE A 83 10.34 -2.72 -12.38
C ILE A 83 10.71 -3.39 -11.05
N THR A 84 9.74 -3.56 -10.15
CA THR A 84 10.01 -4.12 -8.81
C THR A 84 10.41 -5.60 -8.89
N LEU A 85 9.83 -6.35 -9.82
CA LEU A 85 10.18 -7.74 -10.08
C LEU A 85 11.45 -7.89 -10.94
N ASN A 86 12.07 -6.77 -11.35
CA ASN A 86 13.23 -6.73 -12.23
C ASN A 86 13.02 -7.54 -13.52
N LEU A 87 11.84 -7.40 -14.12
CA LEU A 87 11.50 -7.99 -15.40
C LEU A 87 12.07 -7.14 -16.53
N GLU A 88 12.87 -7.73 -17.41
CA GLU A 88 13.37 -7.03 -18.59
C GLU A 88 12.19 -6.51 -19.43
N SER A 89 12.18 -5.20 -19.71
CA SER A 89 11.21 -4.63 -20.65
C SER A 89 11.47 -5.23 -22.03
N LYS A 90 10.54 -6.03 -22.53
CA LYS A 90 10.50 -6.35 -23.96
C LYS A 90 9.86 -5.15 -24.64
N THR A 91 10.67 -4.18 -25.02
CA THR A 91 10.26 -3.16 -25.98
C THR A 91 10.05 -3.84 -27.32
N ASP A 92 8.83 -4.31 -27.58
CA ASP A 92 8.38 -4.52 -28.96
C ASP A 92 8.08 -3.12 -29.53
N ASP A 93 8.99 -2.66 -30.38
CA ASP A 93 9.13 -1.29 -30.89
C ASP A 93 8.13 -1.03 -32.03
N THR A 94 6.83 -1.08 -31.75
CA THR A 94 5.77 -0.79 -32.73
C THR A 94 4.98 0.45 -32.34
N SER A 95 5.61 1.63 -32.45
CA SER A 95 4.89 2.90 -32.51
C SER A 95 4.11 3.00 -33.83
N VAL A 96 2.79 3.19 -33.78
CA VAL A 96 1.97 3.48 -34.97
C VAL A 96 1.63 4.97 -34.96
N ASN A 97 2.17 5.71 -35.93
CA ASN A 97 1.80 7.10 -36.15
C ASN A 97 0.42 7.16 -36.82
N VAL A 98 -0.55 7.82 -36.19
CA VAL A 98 -1.86 8.11 -36.79
C VAL A 98 -2.03 9.62 -36.88
N SER A 99 -1.92 10.15 -38.10
CA SER A 99 -2.22 11.56 -38.38
C SER A 99 -3.73 11.74 -38.50
N VAL A 100 -4.32 12.52 -37.61
CA VAL A 100 -5.73 12.95 -37.71
C VAL A 100 -5.74 14.36 -38.29
N GLY A 101 -6.09 14.49 -39.57
CA GLY A 101 -6.29 15.80 -40.20
C GLY A 101 -7.67 16.35 -39.86
N ASN A 102 -7.72 17.48 -39.17
CA ASN A 102 -8.92 18.31 -39.05
C ASN A 102 -8.54 19.75 -39.42
N ASP A 103 -8.95 20.19 -40.61
CA ASP A 103 -8.86 21.60 -41.01
C ASP A 103 -9.97 22.39 -40.30
N ILE A 104 -9.59 23.19 -39.30
CA ILE A 104 -10.45 24.22 -38.74
C ILE A 104 -9.70 25.55 -38.85
N SER A 105 -10.08 26.35 -39.84
CA SER A 105 -9.64 27.74 -39.96
C SER A 105 -10.49 28.62 -39.04
N ALA A 106 -9.89 29.10 -37.94
CA ALA A 106 -10.44 30.19 -37.14
C ALA A 106 -9.84 31.51 -37.63
N ASP A 107 -10.67 32.56 -37.72
CA ASP A 107 -10.40 33.85 -38.37
C ASP A 107 -9.45 34.76 -37.54
N GLY A 108 -8.26 34.24 -37.24
CA GLY A 108 -7.19 34.91 -36.51
C GLY A 108 -5.96 34.01 -36.46
N ASN A 109 -4.97 34.29 -37.32
CA ASN A 109 -3.62 33.71 -37.45
C ASN A 109 -3.19 32.64 -36.42
N VAL A 110 -3.86 31.50 -36.42
CA VAL A 110 -3.39 30.27 -35.77
C VAL A 110 -3.68 29.13 -36.74
N GLU A 111 -2.70 28.80 -37.57
CA GLU A 111 -2.65 27.51 -38.26
C GLU A 111 -2.17 26.46 -37.25
N ILE A 112 -3.03 25.51 -36.91
CA ILE A 112 -2.62 24.31 -36.18
C ILE A 112 -2.25 23.28 -37.25
N ASN A 113 -0.99 23.29 -37.69
CA ASN A 113 -0.46 22.27 -38.59
C ASN A 113 0.06 21.08 -37.77
N ASP A 114 -0.38 19.88 -38.12
CA ASP A 114 0.04 18.60 -37.56
C ASP A 114 -0.06 18.48 -36.02
N ILE A 115 -1.26 18.22 -35.52
CA ILE A 115 -1.36 17.53 -34.22
C ILE A 115 -0.90 16.08 -34.46
N SER A 116 0.39 15.81 -34.27
CA SER A 116 0.86 14.43 -34.13
C SER A 116 0.34 13.91 -32.78
N ILE A 117 -0.80 13.22 -32.82
CA ILE A 117 -1.21 12.41 -31.68
C ILE A 117 -0.34 11.17 -31.75
N ASN A 118 0.65 11.10 -30.86
CA ASN A 118 1.38 9.87 -30.63
C ASN A 118 0.41 8.93 -29.90
N ILE A 119 -0.41 8.21 -30.67
CA ILE A 119 -1.26 7.15 -30.14
C ILE A 119 -0.30 6.01 -29.85
N ASP A 120 0.18 5.96 -28.62
CA ASP A 120 0.98 4.85 -28.17
C ASP A 120 0.13 3.57 -28.32
N ALA A 121 0.45 2.77 -29.33
CA ALA A 121 -0.15 1.47 -29.58
C ALA A 121 0.24 0.44 -28.49
N ARG A 122 0.76 0.90 -27.34
CA ARG A 122 0.70 0.22 -26.04
C ARG A 122 -0.72 -0.25 -25.65
N ASN A 123 -1.76 0.25 -26.31
CA ASN A 123 -3.11 -0.25 -26.12
C ASN A 123 -3.27 -1.72 -26.60
N ASN A 124 -3.33 -2.61 -25.59
CA ASN A 124 -4.05 -3.88 -25.56
C ASN A 124 -3.28 -5.19 -25.75
N ASN A 125 -2.02 -5.29 -25.33
CA ASN A 125 -1.52 -6.60 -24.87
C ASN A 125 -1.14 -6.63 -23.39
N TYR A 126 -2.04 -6.11 -22.54
CA TYR A 126 -1.96 -6.34 -21.10
C TYR A 126 -1.86 -7.83 -20.78
N ARG A 127 -2.47 -8.69 -21.59
CA ARG A 127 -2.44 -10.13 -21.41
C ARG A 127 -1.01 -10.68 -21.37
N GLY A 128 -0.17 -10.37 -22.36
CA GLY A 128 1.21 -10.85 -22.39
C GLY A 128 2.05 -10.35 -21.20
N ARG A 129 1.81 -9.10 -20.78
CA ARG A 129 2.47 -8.52 -19.60
C ARG A 129 2.04 -9.19 -18.30
N ILE A 130 0.73 -9.36 -18.11
CA ILE A 130 0.13 -10.05 -16.96
C ILE A 130 0.62 -11.49 -16.89
N GLU A 131 0.57 -12.23 -17.99
CA GLU A 131 1.06 -13.62 -18.05
C GLU A 131 2.54 -13.69 -17.66
N ARG A 132 3.37 -12.74 -18.12
CA ARG A 132 4.78 -12.65 -17.74
C ARG A 132 4.97 -12.39 -16.25
N ILE A 133 4.24 -11.42 -15.68
CA ILE A 133 4.28 -11.10 -14.24
C ILE A 133 3.87 -12.34 -13.42
N VAL A 134 2.73 -12.93 -13.73
CA VAL A 134 2.18 -14.09 -13.02
C VAL A 134 3.14 -15.29 -13.09
N ASN A 135 3.69 -15.58 -14.28
CA ASN A 135 4.65 -16.67 -14.45
C ASN A 135 5.95 -16.43 -13.67
N TYR A 136 6.44 -15.17 -13.63
CA TYR A 136 7.62 -14.83 -12.84
C TYR A 136 7.38 -15.04 -11.35
N VAL A 137 6.25 -14.52 -10.83
CA VAL A 137 5.89 -14.67 -9.41
C VAL A 137 5.80 -16.14 -9.04
N LYS A 138 5.15 -16.96 -9.87
CA LYS A 138 5.05 -18.40 -9.68
C LYS A 138 6.41 -19.11 -9.70
N HIS A 139 7.30 -18.72 -10.61
CA HIS A 139 8.65 -19.30 -10.69
C HIS A 139 9.50 -18.94 -9.46
N ASP A 140 9.38 -17.72 -8.95
CA ASP A 140 10.17 -17.22 -7.82
C ASP A 140 9.53 -17.49 -6.44
N ALA A 141 8.31 -18.04 -6.39
CA ALA A 141 7.56 -18.34 -5.16
C ALA A 141 8.32 -19.21 -4.14
N GLY A 142 9.27 -20.03 -4.59
CA GLY A 142 10.14 -20.82 -3.70
C GLY A 142 11.15 -19.98 -2.90
N LYS A 143 11.46 -18.77 -3.36
CA LYS A 143 12.52 -17.89 -2.82
C LYS A 143 11.99 -16.57 -2.27
N LYS A 144 10.92 -16.06 -2.87
CA LYS A 144 10.38 -14.73 -2.60
C LYS A 144 8.87 -14.80 -2.38
N ARG A 145 8.36 -13.79 -1.69
CA ARG A 145 6.95 -13.47 -1.53
C ARG A 145 6.67 -12.10 -2.14
N LEU A 146 5.43 -11.87 -2.60
CA LEU A 146 5.03 -10.60 -3.21
C LEU A 146 3.91 -9.97 -2.40
N ALA A 147 4.11 -8.74 -1.92
CA ALA A 147 3.06 -7.91 -1.35
C ALA A 147 2.73 -6.76 -2.32
N VAL A 148 1.46 -6.68 -2.75
CA VAL A 148 0.93 -5.54 -3.49
C VAL A 148 0.11 -4.70 -2.54
N ILE A 149 0.47 -3.43 -2.39
CA ILE A 149 -0.18 -2.49 -1.47
C ILE A 149 -0.91 -1.44 -2.30
N LEU A 150 -2.24 -1.42 -2.21
CA LEU A 150 -3.10 -0.41 -2.81
C LEU A 150 -3.37 0.67 -1.77
N PHE A 151 -2.81 1.86 -1.99
CA PHE A 151 -2.83 2.98 -1.05
C PHE A 151 -3.65 4.14 -1.62
N ASN A 152 -4.38 4.85 -0.74
CA ASN A 152 -5.23 6.00 -1.08
C ASN A 152 -6.22 5.78 -2.25
N THR A 153 -6.65 4.54 -2.48
CA THR A 153 -7.44 4.15 -3.65
C THR A 153 -8.92 4.57 -3.63
N ASP A 154 -9.30 5.41 -2.67
CA ASP A 154 -10.62 6.05 -2.59
C ASP A 154 -10.52 7.59 -2.57
N SER A 155 -9.38 8.16 -2.98
CA SER A 155 -9.27 9.60 -3.20
C SER A 155 -10.17 10.06 -4.36
N GLU A 156 -10.52 11.34 -4.40
CA GLU A 156 -11.32 11.91 -5.51
C GLU A 156 -10.63 11.76 -6.86
N ASP A 157 -9.30 11.73 -6.85
CA ASP A 157 -8.47 11.56 -8.04
C ASP A 157 -8.38 10.09 -8.47
N THR A 158 -8.75 9.12 -7.63
CA THR A 158 -8.55 7.72 -7.98
C THR A 158 -9.47 7.26 -9.12
N ASN A 159 -8.87 6.79 -10.21
CA ASN A 159 -9.61 6.23 -11.34
C ASN A 159 -10.10 4.80 -11.05
N LYS A 160 -11.36 4.68 -10.61
CA LYS A 160 -12.00 3.40 -10.27
C LYS A 160 -12.06 2.41 -11.43
N ASN A 161 -12.07 2.88 -12.69
CA ASN A 161 -12.06 1.97 -13.84
C ASN A 161 -10.70 1.27 -13.96
N GLU A 162 -9.61 1.98 -13.70
CA GLU A 162 -8.26 1.41 -13.72
C GLU A 162 -8.05 0.41 -12.57
N LEU A 163 -8.57 0.71 -11.38
CA LEU A 163 -8.58 -0.26 -10.28
C LEU A 163 -9.42 -1.51 -10.58
N ASN A 164 -10.57 -1.35 -11.24
CA ASN A 164 -11.36 -2.49 -11.69
C ASN A 164 -10.62 -3.32 -12.74
N LYS A 165 -9.83 -2.70 -13.63
CA LYS A 165 -8.95 -3.41 -14.56
C LYS A 165 -7.87 -4.17 -13.80
N PHE A 166 -7.23 -3.56 -12.82
CA PHE A 166 -6.27 -4.22 -11.94
C PHE A 166 -6.86 -5.47 -11.29
N LYS A 167 -8.02 -5.33 -10.65
CA LYS A 167 -8.70 -6.46 -10.02
C LYS A 167 -9.03 -7.55 -11.02
N ASN A 168 -9.77 -7.22 -12.07
CA ASN A 168 -10.31 -8.22 -12.97
C ASN A 168 -9.21 -8.89 -13.80
N PHE A 169 -8.24 -8.14 -14.31
CA PHE A 169 -7.25 -8.69 -15.25
C PHE A 169 -6.02 -9.27 -14.56
N LEU A 170 -5.48 -8.60 -13.53
CA LEU A 170 -4.24 -9.03 -12.88
C LEU A 170 -4.51 -9.86 -11.63
N TRP A 171 -5.40 -9.40 -10.74
CA TRP A 171 -5.66 -10.11 -9.49
C TRP A 171 -6.48 -11.38 -9.71
N ASP A 172 -7.77 -11.24 -10.04
CA ASP A 172 -8.74 -12.34 -10.12
C ASP A 172 -8.30 -13.42 -11.12
N ASN A 173 -7.74 -13.00 -12.26
CA ASN A 173 -7.32 -13.90 -13.34
C ASN A 173 -5.83 -14.27 -13.31
N GLY A 174 -5.11 -13.97 -12.23
CA GLY A 174 -3.66 -14.19 -12.16
C GLY A 174 -3.18 -14.42 -10.74
N LEU A 175 -2.90 -13.33 -10.03
CA LEU A 175 -2.24 -13.32 -8.73
C LEU A 175 -3.05 -14.00 -7.61
N SER A 176 -4.39 -13.99 -7.69
CA SER A 176 -5.29 -14.64 -6.72
C SER A 176 -4.99 -16.13 -6.52
N ASN A 177 -4.61 -16.81 -7.60
CA ASN A 177 -4.28 -18.24 -7.59
C ASN A 177 -2.95 -18.55 -6.90
N LEU A 178 -2.14 -17.53 -6.63
CA LEU A 178 -0.80 -17.64 -6.04
C LEU A 178 -0.76 -17.20 -4.56
N THR A 179 -1.91 -16.96 -3.94
CA THR A 179 -2.01 -16.59 -2.51
C THR A 179 -1.34 -17.65 -1.61
N HIS A 180 -1.60 -18.94 -1.87
CA HIS A 180 -0.94 -20.05 -1.18
C HIS A 180 0.59 -20.12 -1.43
N GLU A 181 1.08 -19.49 -2.48
CA GLU A 181 2.50 -19.39 -2.82
C GLU A 181 3.18 -18.18 -2.14
N GLY A 182 2.41 -17.32 -1.46
CA GLY A 182 2.91 -16.15 -0.72
C GLY A 182 2.66 -14.81 -1.41
N VAL A 183 1.58 -14.71 -2.20
CA VAL A 183 1.11 -13.43 -2.77
C VAL A 183 0.07 -12.78 -1.87
N LEU A 184 0.32 -11.54 -1.45
CA LEU A 184 -0.52 -10.78 -0.54
C LEU A 184 -0.97 -9.46 -1.18
N LEU A 185 -2.26 -9.14 -1.07
CA LEU A 185 -2.81 -7.83 -1.41
C LEU A 185 -3.22 -7.11 -0.14
N ILE A 186 -2.78 -5.86 0.03
CA ILE A 186 -3.19 -5.00 1.15
C ILE A 186 -3.83 -3.74 0.57
N GLY A 187 -5.15 -3.61 0.73
CA GLY A 187 -5.89 -2.42 0.30
C GLY A 187 -6.16 -1.47 1.45
N PHE A 188 -5.94 -0.17 1.24
CA PHE A 188 -6.31 0.89 2.19
C PHE A 188 -7.51 1.66 1.66
N SER A 189 -8.62 1.67 2.41
CA SER A 189 -9.86 2.39 2.04
C SER A 189 -10.34 3.30 3.16
N HIS A 190 -10.90 4.47 2.81
CA HIS A 190 -11.40 5.46 3.78
C HIS A 190 -12.88 5.26 4.16
N ARG A 191 -13.60 4.32 3.54
CA ARG A 191 -15.05 4.19 3.71
C ARG A 191 -15.42 2.90 4.45
N CYS A 192 -16.11 3.07 5.58
CA CYS A 192 -16.63 1.96 6.38
C CYS A 192 -17.72 1.15 5.65
N SER A 193 -18.33 1.72 4.60
CA SER A 193 -19.48 1.18 3.87
C SER A 193 -19.15 0.70 2.46
N ASP A 194 -17.87 0.52 2.11
CA ASP A 194 -17.52 0.45 0.70
C ASP A 194 -17.85 -0.92 0.09
N THR A 195 -19.02 -0.95 -0.55
CA THR A 195 -19.44 -1.84 -1.65
C THR A 195 -18.57 -1.63 -2.91
N SER A 196 -17.33 -1.17 -2.76
CA SER A 196 -16.49 -0.79 -3.88
C SER A 196 -15.87 -2.05 -4.48
N ARG A 197 -16.48 -2.46 -5.60
CA ARG A 197 -16.16 -3.67 -6.39
C ARG A 197 -14.70 -3.78 -6.86
N TRP A 198 -13.88 -2.77 -6.61
CA TRP A 198 -12.51 -2.69 -7.10
C TRP A 198 -11.52 -3.48 -6.23
N LEU A 199 -11.82 -3.71 -4.95
CA LEU A 199 -11.02 -4.64 -4.14
C LEU A 199 -11.63 -6.05 -4.25
N PRO A 200 -10.80 -7.09 -4.37
CA PRO A 200 -11.23 -8.47 -4.14
C PRO A 200 -11.83 -8.65 -2.74
N ASP A 201 -12.63 -9.71 -2.55
CA ASP A 201 -13.20 -10.01 -1.24
C ASP A 201 -12.07 -10.24 -0.22
N PRO A 202 -12.03 -9.48 0.89
CA PRO A 202 -10.93 -9.57 1.84
C PRO A 202 -11.06 -10.81 2.72
N ASP A 203 -9.95 -11.51 2.92
CA ASP A 203 -9.85 -12.58 3.93
C ASP A 203 -9.93 -12.01 5.34
N ILE A 204 -9.40 -10.79 5.52
CA ILE A 204 -9.43 -10.08 6.79
C ILE A 204 -9.59 -8.58 6.62
N VAL A 205 -10.27 -7.98 7.60
CA VAL A 205 -10.49 -6.54 7.65
C VAL A 205 -9.93 -5.99 8.95
N ILE A 206 -9.00 -5.03 8.82
CA ILE A 206 -8.39 -4.30 9.93
C ILE A 206 -8.99 -2.89 9.95
N ASP A 207 -9.58 -2.51 11.08
CA ASP A 207 -10.01 -1.14 11.30
C ASP A 207 -8.84 -0.35 11.91
N LEU A 208 -8.34 0.65 11.18
CA LEU A 208 -7.30 1.58 11.61
C LEU A 208 -7.94 2.90 12.05
N PRO A 209 -8.11 3.14 13.36
CA PRO A 209 -8.80 4.35 13.85
C PRO A 209 -7.91 5.59 13.90
N SER A 210 -8.50 6.71 14.32
CA SER A 210 -7.91 8.06 14.30
C SER A 210 -7.53 8.61 15.69
N SER A 211 -7.76 7.86 16.76
CA SER A 211 -7.47 8.29 18.15
C SER A 211 -6.95 7.14 19.00
N TYR A 212 -6.21 7.45 20.07
CA TYR A 212 -5.86 6.49 21.12
C TYR A 212 -7.01 6.29 22.11
N ASP A 213 -7.06 5.12 22.72
CA ASP A 213 -7.79 4.86 23.95
C ASP A 213 -6.76 4.81 25.07
N HIS A 214 -7.26 4.65 26.29
CA HIS A 214 -6.39 4.67 27.46
C HIS A 214 -5.33 3.56 27.42
N GLU A 215 -5.66 2.37 26.93
CA GLU A 215 -4.76 1.22 26.89
C GLU A 215 -3.69 1.40 25.81
N SER A 216 -4.10 1.83 24.61
CA SER A 216 -3.21 2.11 23.49
C SER A 216 -2.28 3.29 23.74
N GLU A 217 -2.74 4.31 24.47
CA GLU A 217 -1.90 5.42 24.90
C GLU A 217 -0.82 4.96 25.89
N ILE A 218 -1.16 4.06 26.82
CA ILE A 218 -0.19 3.43 27.74
C ILE A 218 0.82 2.61 26.95
N ASN A 219 0.36 1.74 26.04
CA ASN A 219 1.23 0.90 25.22
C ASN A 219 2.19 1.74 24.36
N ALA A 220 1.70 2.83 23.75
CA ALA A 220 2.54 3.75 22.96
C ALA A 220 3.62 4.42 23.81
N LYS A 221 3.32 4.81 25.06
CA LYS A 221 4.30 5.36 26.00
C LYS A 221 5.36 4.32 26.37
N GLU A 222 4.94 3.09 26.63
CA GLU A 222 5.86 1.98 26.97
C GLU A 222 6.81 1.67 25.82
N ASP A 223 6.30 1.57 24.59
CA ASP A 223 7.12 1.26 23.41
C ASP A 223 8.14 2.38 23.13
N ILE A 224 7.72 3.65 23.23
CA ILE A 224 8.64 4.80 23.09
C ILE A 224 9.70 4.80 24.21
N ALA A 225 9.30 4.54 25.46
CA ALA A 225 10.25 4.48 26.57
C ALA A 225 11.30 3.37 26.37
N ASN A 226 10.87 2.18 25.96
CA ASN A 226 11.76 1.06 25.64
C ASN A 226 12.73 1.39 24.50
N PHE A 227 12.24 2.07 23.47
CA PHE A 227 13.08 2.55 22.38
C PHE A 227 14.14 3.56 22.86
N LEU A 228 13.74 4.59 23.61
CA LEU A 228 14.65 5.61 24.13
C LEU A 228 15.76 5.01 25.00
N LEU A 229 15.42 4.00 25.80
CA LEU A 229 16.37 3.32 26.66
C LEU A 229 17.33 2.42 25.87
N SER A 230 16.81 1.61 24.95
CA SER A 230 17.62 0.68 24.14
C SER A 230 18.62 1.40 23.23
N HIS A 231 18.33 2.62 22.81
CA HIS A 231 19.20 3.43 21.94
C HIS A 231 20.07 4.44 22.71
N GLY A 232 20.05 4.40 24.05
CA GLY A 232 20.86 5.27 24.90
C GLY A 232 20.45 6.75 24.90
N TRP A 233 19.25 7.07 24.41
CA TRP A 233 18.68 8.43 24.44
C TRP A 233 18.06 8.77 25.80
N ALA A 234 17.86 7.77 26.65
CA ALA A 234 17.62 7.89 28.08
C ALA A 234 18.59 6.98 28.84
N LYS A 235 19.08 7.45 30.00
CA LYS A 235 20.02 6.70 30.85
C LYS A 235 19.31 5.79 31.84
N THR A 236 18.09 6.13 32.24
CA THR A 236 17.30 5.34 33.19
C THR A 236 15.87 5.10 32.68
N LYS A 237 15.17 4.14 33.29
CA LYS A 237 13.77 3.82 32.96
C LYS A 237 12.84 4.99 33.26
N GLU A 238 13.09 5.73 34.33
CA GLU A 238 12.28 6.88 34.75
C GLU A 238 12.47 8.05 33.78
N GLU A 239 13.70 8.30 33.32
CA GLU A 239 13.98 9.30 32.29
C GLU A 239 13.29 8.93 30.97
N ALA A 240 13.35 7.66 30.58
CA ALA A 240 12.69 7.17 29.37
C ALA A 240 11.17 7.32 29.43
N ALA A 241 10.55 6.94 30.56
CA ALA A 241 9.11 7.08 30.78
C ALA A 241 8.66 8.56 30.78
N GLY A 242 9.43 9.45 31.42
CA GLY A 242 9.15 10.89 31.43
C GLY A 242 9.21 11.52 30.03
N LYS A 243 10.24 11.17 29.24
CA LYS A 243 10.37 11.61 27.85
C LYS A 243 9.25 11.06 26.97
N ALA A 244 8.92 9.77 27.11
CA ALA A 244 7.82 9.15 26.37
C ALA A 244 6.47 9.81 26.68
N MET A 245 6.20 10.11 27.95
CA MET A 245 4.99 10.84 28.36
C MET A 245 4.92 12.23 27.71
N GLY A 246 6.02 12.98 27.69
CA GLY A 246 6.08 14.30 27.03
C GLY A 246 5.89 14.24 25.51
N ILE A 247 6.47 13.22 24.86
CA ILE A 247 6.32 13.00 23.42
C ILE A 247 4.86 12.67 23.07
N VAL A 248 4.23 11.75 23.79
CA VAL A 248 2.82 11.38 23.55
C VAL A 248 1.87 12.54 23.86
N ALA A 249 2.11 13.28 24.95
CA ALA A 249 1.30 14.46 25.29
C ALA A 249 1.38 15.58 24.25
N SER A 250 2.53 15.70 23.56
CA SER A 250 2.73 16.68 22.48
C SER A 250 2.14 16.26 21.14
N HIS A 251 1.68 15.00 21.01
CA HIS A 251 1.10 14.43 19.79
C HIS A 251 -0.21 13.71 20.11
N PRO A 252 -1.31 14.46 20.37
CA PRO A 252 -2.58 13.88 20.80
C PRO A 252 -3.24 12.99 19.75
N TYR A 253 -2.85 13.12 18.48
CA TYR A 253 -3.34 12.28 17.38
C TYR A 253 -2.34 11.17 17.04
N PRO A 254 -2.81 9.92 16.86
CA PRO A 254 -1.98 8.80 16.43
C PRO A 254 -1.23 9.06 15.12
N LYS A 255 -1.85 9.74 14.15
CA LYS A 255 -1.20 10.10 12.88
C LYS A 255 0.11 10.85 13.06
N ASP A 256 0.20 11.76 14.01
CA ASP A 256 1.38 12.61 14.20
C ASP A 256 2.48 11.85 14.94
N LEU A 257 2.11 11.08 15.97
CA LEU A 257 3.07 10.24 16.68
C LEU A 257 3.62 9.13 15.77
N HIS A 258 2.75 8.43 15.04
CA HIS A 258 3.17 7.33 14.18
C HIS A 258 3.88 7.80 12.92
N ALA A 259 3.54 8.95 12.33
CA ALA A 259 4.35 9.50 11.23
C ALA A 259 5.82 9.69 11.63
N ASN A 260 6.06 10.06 12.88
CA ASN A 260 7.40 10.31 13.42
C ASN A 260 8.10 9.04 13.95
N PHE A 261 7.35 8.01 14.35
CA PHE A 261 7.89 6.82 15.03
C PHE A 261 7.50 5.47 14.39
N ALA A 262 6.85 5.42 13.22
CA ALA A 262 6.31 4.20 12.60
C ALA A 262 7.33 3.05 12.50
N GLY A 263 8.50 3.32 11.90
CA GLY A 263 9.53 2.29 11.72
C GLY A 263 10.16 1.81 13.03
N ILE A 264 10.14 2.65 14.05
CA ILE A 264 10.60 2.32 15.40
C ILE A 264 9.58 1.43 16.10
N LEU A 265 8.31 1.87 16.12
CA LEU A 265 7.22 1.16 16.78
C LEU A 265 6.95 -0.21 16.14
N ALA A 266 7.14 -0.33 14.82
CA ALA A 266 7.00 -1.58 14.08
C ALA A 266 8.02 -2.65 14.52
N ARG A 267 9.29 -2.28 14.73
CA ARG A 267 10.37 -3.21 15.11
C ARG A 267 10.24 -3.73 16.56
N PHE A 268 9.71 -2.91 17.47
CA PHE A 268 9.54 -3.30 18.87
C PHE A 268 8.21 -4.01 19.16
N SER A 269 7.21 -3.85 18.27
CA SER A 269 5.90 -4.50 18.41
C SER A 269 5.85 -5.92 17.85
N ALA A 270 6.77 -6.28 16.95
CA ALA A 270 6.77 -7.58 16.28
C ALA A 270 7.22 -8.76 17.17
N TRP A 271 7.83 -8.53 18.35
CA TRP A 271 8.53 -9.61 19.09
C TRP A 271 8.49 -9.50 20.63
N GLN A 272 7.31 -9.25 21.21
CA GLN A 272 6.97 -9.56 22.61
C GLN A 272 5.57 -10.15 22.68
#